data_AF-S8E736-F1
#
_entry.id   AF-S8E736-F1
#
_cell.length_a   1.000
_cell.length_b   1.000
_cell.length_c   1.000
_cell.angle_alpha   90.00
_cell.angle_beta   90.00
_cell.angle_gamma   90.00
#
_symmetry.space_group_name_H-M   'P 1'
#
loop_
_entity.id
_entity.type
_entity.pdbx_description
1 polymer ?
#
loop_
_entity_poly.entity_id
_entity_poly.type
_entity_poly.pdbx_seq_one_letter_code
_entity_poly.pdbx_strand_id
1 'polypeptide(L)'
;KKKRGLRRRKNHNPGIQGKGENDRNKLLSDILSCTTLQETSAVDSEDTAVNYSDNPKCRGGSTSLRRNNLIDTYEAISSSKPAMVFRHRMDSQKRARYRKMIKQHMDMGSIGSKLAEESITSAKQLFHDLLLLANNAVVFYSSETREHKSAVALRCLVMKEYKQHCGG
;
A
#
# COMPACT_ATOMS: atom_id res chain seq x y z
N LYS A 1 56.57 2.28 0.53
CA LYS A 1 55.51 2.14 1.58
C LYS A 1 54.67 3.44 1.60
N LYS A 2 53.48 3.47 0.99
CA LYS A 2 52.62 4.68 0.93
C LYS A 2 51.78 4.80 2.22
N LYS A 3 51.90 5.91 2.96
CA LYS A 3 51.09 6.20 4.15
C LYS A 3 49.69 6.66 3.73
N ARG A 4 48.64 5.94 4.13
CA ARG A 4 47.23 6.31 3.90
C ARG A 4 46.86 7.46 4.84
N GLY A 5 46.40 8.58 4.29
CA GLY A 5 46.00 9.77 5.04
C GLY A 5 44.78 9.54 5.94
N LEU A 6 44.79 10.12 7.14
CA LEU A 6 43.66 10.12 8.07
C LEU A 6 42.50 10.96 7.51
N ARG A 7 41.34 10.32 7.30
CA ARG A 7 40.08 11.03 7.05
C ARG A 7 39.53 11.54 8.38
N ARG A 8 39.49 12.86 8.56
CA ARG A 8 38.78 13.51 9.68
C ARG A 8 37.29 13.30 9.51
N ARG A 9 36.62 12.72 10.50
CA ARG A 9 35.16 12.68 10.58
C ARG A 9 34.67 14.03 11.11
N LYS A 10 33.76 14.67 10.37
CA LYS A 10 33.02 15.86 10.80
C LYS A 10 31.95 15.40 11.80
N ASN A 11 32.09 15.81 13.05
CA ASN A 11 31.11 15.50 14.10
C ASN A 11 29.84 16.30 13.82
N HIS A 12 28.75 15.61 13.49
CA HIS A 12 27.40 16.19 13.58
C HIS A 12 26.83 15.84 14.95
N ASN A 13 26.62 16.87 15.76
CA ASN A 13 25.85 16.84 16.98
C ASN A 13 24.37 16.96 16.62
N PRO A 14 23.49 15.98 16.92
CA PRO A 14 22.05 16.20 16.80
C PRO A 14 21.55 16.76 18.13
N GLY A 15 21.34 18.07 18.15
CA GLY A 15 20.57 18.72 19.20
C GLY A 15 19.16 18.14 19.22
N ILE A 16 18.78 17.61 20.38
CA ILE A 16 17.41 17.21 20.68
C ILE A 16 16.58 18.50 20.78
N GLN A 17 15.66 18.71 19.85
CA GLN A 17 14.51 19.57 20.07
C GLN A 17 13.26 18.83 19.63
N GLY A 18 12.45 18.49 20.64
CA GLY A 18 11.09 18.03 20.45
C GLY A 18 10.20 19.16 19.95
N LYS A 19 9.36 18.84 18.97
CA LYS A 19 8.15 19.51 18.48
C LYS A 19 7.62 18.61 17.36
N GLY A 20 6.35 18.26 17.24
CA GLY A 20 5.20 18.71 18.00
C GLY A 20 3.96 17.88 17.69
N GLU A 21 2.93 18.14 18.47
CA GLU A 21 1.60 17.52 18.42
C GLU A 21 0.76 17.98 17.19
N ASN A 22 1.40 18.54 16.16
CA ASN A 22 0.76 19.06 14.95
C ASN A 22 0.63 18.03 13.80
N ASP A 23 1.33 16.91 13.85
CA ASP A 23 1.33 15.92 12.75
C ASP A 23 0.02 15.13 12.64
N ARG A 24 -0.74 14.98 13.74
CA ARG A 24 -1.98 14.20 13.73
C ARG A 24 -3.11 14.91 12.97
N ASN A 25 -3.20 16.24 13.10
CA ASN A 25 -4.21 17.03 12.42
C ASN A 25 -3.89 17.16 10.92
N LYS A 26 -2.60 17.22 10.56
CA LYS A 26 -2.17 17.15 9.15
C LYS A 26 -2.43 15.77 8.52
N LEU A 27 -2.23 14.69 9.28
CA LEU A 27 -2.58 13.35 8.81
C LEU A 27 -4.08 13.24 8.52
N LEU A 28 -4.95 13.82 9.37
CA LEU A 28 -6.40 13.85 9.14
C LEU A 28 -6.80 14.68 7.91
N SER A 29 -6.16 15.82 7.65
CA SER A 29 -6.43 16.61 6.43
C SER A 29 -5.98 15.90 5.16
N ASP A 30 -4.85 15.21 5.20
CA ASP A 30 -4.36 14.41 4.07
C ASP A 30 -5.25 13.18 3.83
N ILE A 31 -5.84 12.61 4.91
CA ILE A 31 -6.86 11.56 4.84
C ILE A 31 -8.16 12.08 4.20
N LEU A 32 -8.66 13.23 4.63
CA LEU A 32 -9.86 13.88 4.08
C LEU A 32 -9.69 14.25 2.60
N SER A 33 -8.50 14.70 2.20
CA SER A 33 -8.22 15.12 0.81
C SER A 33 -8.26 13.96 -0.19
N CYS A 34 -8.01 12.72 0.23
CA CYS A 34 -8.22 11.55 -0.63
C CYS A 34 -9.68 11.09 -0.72
N THR A 35 -10.60 11.67 0.08
CA THR A 35 -12.02 11.31 0.06
C THR A 35 -12.89 12.23 -0.81
N THR A 36 -12.43 13.43 -1.17
CA THR A 36 -13.24 14.51 -1.79
C THR A 36 -13.05 14.73 -3.30
N LEU A 37 -12.38 13.85 -4.05
CA LEU A 37 -12.35 13.97 -5.51
C LEU A 37 -13.64 13.42 -6.14
N GLN A 38 -14.67 14.26 -6.23
CA GLN A 38 -15.76 14.18 -7.23
C GLN A 38 -15.23 14.82 -8.53
N GLU A 39 -15.15 14.11 -9.65
CA GLU A 39 -16.25 13.78 -10.59
C GLU A 39 -16.71 15.01 -11.39
N THR A 40 -16.10 15.21 -12.57
CA THR A 40 -16.76 15.82 -13.76
C THR A 40 -16.02 15.40 -15.03
N SER A 41 -16.64 14.58 -15.87
CA SER A 41 -16.88 14.87 -17.30
C SER A 41 -17.47 13.64 -17.99
N ALA A 42 -18.77 13.71 -18.23
CA ALA A 42 -19.49 12.86 -19.17
C ALA A 42 -19.02 13.16 -20.61
N VAL A 43 -18.80 12.12 -21.42
CA VAL A 43 -19.18 12.12 -22.84
C VAL A 43 -19.62 10.71 -23.25
N ASP A 44 -20.67 10.76 -24.05
CA ASP A 44 -21.64 9.80 -24.55
C ASP A 44 -21.17 8.82 -25.65
N SER A 45 -22.00 7.77 -25.88
CA SER A 45 -22.16 6.94 -27.10
C SER A 45 -21.02 5.98 -27.51
N GLU A 46 -21.22 4.73 -27.97
CA GLU A 46 -22.40 4.06 -28.54
C GLU A 46 -22.24 2.51 -28.53
N ASP A 47 -23.36 1.85 -28.80
CA ASP A 47 -23.71 0.44 -28.68
C ASP A 47 -22.97 -0.55 -29.62
N THR A 48 -22.66 -1.76 -29.15
CA THR A 48 -22.52 -2.94 -30.03
C THR A 48 -22.92 -4.20 -29.27
N ALA A 49 -24.17 -4.61 -29.48
CA ALA A 49 -24.73 -5.86 -29.05
C ALA A 49 -23.93 -7.07 -29.58
N VAL A 50 -23.26 -7.80 -28.69
CA VAL A 50 -22.87 -9.19 -28.92
C VAL A 50 -23.83 -10.09 -28.16
N ASN A 51 -24.77 -10.67 -28.91
CA ASN A 51 -25.61 -11.79 -28.48
C ASN A 51 -24.72 -12.95 -28.03
N TYR A 52 -24.79 -13.30 -26.74
CA TYR A 52 -24.46 -14.64 -26.27
C TYR A 52 -25.73 -15.29 -25.77
N SER A 53 -26.33 -16.10 -26.64
CA SER A 53 -27.31 -17.10 -26.22
C SER A 53 -26.69 -18.11 -25.26
N ASP A 54 -27.59 -18.60 -24.41
CA ASP A 54 -27.57 -19.85 -23.68
C ASP A 54 -26.70 -19.99 -22.42
N ASN A 55 -27.46 -19.99 -21.33
CA ASN A 55 -27.15 -20.39 -19.96
C ASN A 55 -26.56 -21.80 -19.88
N PRO A 56 -25.55 -22.01 -19.00
CA PRO A 56 -25.52 -23.25 -18.24
C PRO A 56 -25.44 -22.97 -16.74
N LYS A 57 -26.39 -23.57 -16.02
CA LYS A 57 -26.46 -23.65 -14.57
C LYS A 57 -25.26 -24.45 -14.05
N CYS A 58 -24.13 -23.81 -13.81
CA CYS A 58 -22.91 -24.45 -13.28
C CYS A 58 -22.64 -23.99 -11.84
N ARG A 59 -23.14 -24.78 -10.88
CA ARG A 59 -23.08 -24.51 -9.43
C ARG A 59 -21.73 -24.89 -8.80
N GLY A 60 -20.61 -24.52 -9.45
CA GLY A 60 -19.25 -24.87 -9.02
C GLY A 60 -18.13 -23.84 -9.31
N GLY A 61 -18.43 -22.69 -9.94
CA GLY A 61 -17.40 -21.73 -10.38
C GLY A 61 -17.06 -20.57 -9.43
N SER A 62 -17.69 -20.50 -8.25
CA SER A 62 -17.64 -19.28 -7.42
C SER A 62 -16.30 -19.05 -6.72
N THR A 63 -15.62 -20.10 -6.24
CA THR A 63 -14.38 -19.97 -5.47
C THR A 63 -13.19 -19.56 -6.33
N SER A 64 -13.07 -20.14 -7.53
CA SER A 64 -12.02 -19.80 -8.50
C SER A 64 -12.14 -18.36 -8.98
N LEU A 65 -13.34 -17.91 -9.39
CA LEU A 65 -13.57 -16.52 -9.79
C LEU A 65 -13.28 -15.54 -8.65
N ARG A 66 -13.73 -15.86 -7.42
CA ARG A 66 -13.45 -15.04 -6.24
C ARG A 66 -11.96 -14.93 -5.95
N ARG A 67 -11.21 -16.03 -6.08
CA ARG A 67 -9.75 -16.06 -5.87
C ARG A 67 -9.00 -15.28 -6.96
N ASN A 68 -9.37 -15.47 -8.22
CA ASN A 68 -8.78 -14.74 -9.35
C ASN A 68 -8.98 -13.23 -9.16
N ASN A 69 -10.18 -12.80 -8.76
CA ASN A 69 -10.43 -11.40 -8.44
C ASN A 69 -9.48 -10.85 -7.36
N LEU A 70 -9.09 -11.65 -6.35
CA LEU A 70 -8.12 -11.19 -5.33
C LEU A 70 -6.71 -11.03 -5.90
N ILE A 71 -6.31 -11.96 -6.76
CA ILE A 71 -5.00 -11.93 -7.42
C ILE A 71 -4.93 -10.72 -8.35
N ASP A 72 -5.96 -10.50 -9.18
CA ASP A 72 -6.03 -9.39 -10.12
C ASP A 72 -5.99 -8.04 -9.40
N THR A 73 -6.75 -7.87 -8.32
CA THR A 73 -6.70 -6.66 -7.48
C THR A 73 -5.30 -6.44 -6.89
N TYR A 74 -4.68 -7.50 -6.37
CA TYR A 74 -3.34 -7.41 -5.81
C TYR A 74 -2.30 -7.03 -6.88
N GLU A 75 -2.36 -7.63 -8.07
CA GLU A 75 -1.44 -7.34 -9.17
C GLU A 75 -1.59 -5.90 -9.69
N ALA A 76 -2.82 -5.41 -9.81
CA ALA A 76 -3.10 -4.02 -10.18
C ALA A 76 -2.47 -3.04 -9.18
N ILE A 77 -2.62 -3.30 -7.88
CA ILE A 77 -2.03 -2.45 -6.83
C ILE A 77 -0.50 -2.58 -6.81
N SER A 78 0.03 -3.81 -6.90
CA SER A 78 1.46 -4.13 -6.83
C SER A 78 2.26 -3.52 -7.99
N SER A 79 1.63 -3.38 -9.16
CA SER A 79 2.20 -2.74 -10.35
C SER A 79 2.31 -1.22 -10.24
N SER A 80 1.67 -0.60 -9.24
CA SER A 80 1.70 0.84 -9.04
C SER A 80 3.08 1.34 -8.54
N LYS A 81 3.50 2.53 -8.99
CA LYS A 81 4.72 3.20 -8.53
C LYS A 81 4.89 3.27 -6.99
N PRO A 82 3.86 3.63 -6.19
CA PRO A 82 4.01 3.68 -4.73
C PRO A 82 4.17 2.29 -4.09
N ALA A 83 3.53 1.25 -4.64
CA ALA A 83 3.69 -0.12 -4.16
C ALA A 83 5.12 -0.65 -4.37
N MET A 84 5.77 -0.25 -5.46
CA MET A 84 7.14 -0.70 -5.78
C MET A 84 8.18 -0.37 -4.70
N VAL A 85 7.96 0.70 -3.92
CA VAL A 85 8.85 1.08 -2.79
C VAL A 85 8.83 0.03 -1.68
N PHE A 86 7.75 -0.73 -1.58
CA PHE A 86 7.50 -1.70 -0.51
C PHE A 86 7.48 -3.14 -1.01
N ARG A 87 8.19 -3.44 -2.11
CA ARG A 87 8.30 -4.81 -2.64
C ARG A 87 8.82 -5.80 -1.61
N HIS A 88 9.85 -5.40 -0.88
CA HIS A 88 10.50 -6.21 0.14
C HIS A 88 10.86 -5.38 1.37
N ARG A 89 11.04 -6.06 2.50
CA ARG A 89 11.51 -5.49 3.74
C ARG A 89 12.82 -4.73 3.59
N MET A 90 12.78 -3.42 3.83
CA MET A 90 13.95 -2.54 3.81
C MET A 90 14.85 -2.75 5.04
N ASP A 91 16.14 -2.44 4.90
CA ASP A 91 17.11 -2.62 6.00
C ASP A 91 16.80 -1.73 7.21
N SER A 92 16.23 -0.55 6.99
CA SER A 92 15.73 0.31 8.08
C SER A 92 14.67 -0.40 8.95
N GLN A 93 13.89 -1.30 8.36
CA GLN A 93 12.84 -2.08 9.01
C GLN A 93 13.38 -3.33 9.73
N LYS A 94 14.64 -3.70 9.51
CA LYS A 94 15.34 -4.80 10.21
C LYS A 94 16.03 -4.33 11.49
N ARG A 95 16.04 -3.03 11.77
CA ARG A 95 16.68 -2.44 12.95
C ARG A 95 15.78 -2.52 14.19
N ALA A 96 16.38 -2.49 15.39
CA ALA A 96 15.67 -2.56 16.66
C ALA A 96 14.62 -1.45 16.84
N ARG A 97 14.90 -0.23 16.34
CA ARG A 97 13.94 0.89 16.35
C ARG A 97 12.62 0.52 15.68
N TYR A 98 12.67 -0.12 14.51
CA TYR A 98 11.46 -0.53 13.79
C TYR A 98 10.70 -1.59 14.59
N ARG A 99 11.36 -2.64 15.06
CA ARG A 99 10.72 -3.72 15.85
C ARG A 99 10.08 -3.22 17.15
N LYS A 100 10.63 -2.18 17.77
CA LYS A 100 10.04 -1.58 18.98
C LYS A 100 8.69 -0.91 18.67
N MET A 101 8.61 -0.24 17.52
CA MET A 101 7.48 0.62 17.13
C MET A 101 6.40 -0.15 16.35
N ILE A 102 6.80 -0.93 15.35
CA ILE A 102 5.91 -1.66 14.45
C ILE A 102 5.82 -3.12 14.93
N LYS A 103 4.62 -3.53 15.36
CA LYS A 103 4.37 -4.84 15.96
C LYS A 103 4.23 -5.96 14.95
N GLN A 104 3.59 -5.66 13.82
CA GLN A 104 3.39 -6.60 12.73
C GLN A 104 3.98 -6.00 11.45
N HIS A 105 5.05 -6.61 10.95
CA HIS A 105 5.63 -6.20 9.67
C HIS A 105 4.77 -6.71 8.51
N MET A 106 4.75 -5.94 7.42
CA MET A 106 4.14 -6.32 6.15
C MET A 106 4.89 -5.64 5.01
N ASP A 107 4.99 -6.31 3.86
CA ASP A 107 5.50 -5.82 2.59
C ASP A 107 4.74 -6.50 1.44
N MET A 108 4.86 -6.00 0.20
CA MET A 108 4.12 -6.55 -0.93
C MET A 108 4.50 -8.01 -1.19
N GLY A 109 5.79 -8.36 -1.07
CA GLY A 109 6.25 -9.75 -1.21
C GLY A 109 5.54 -10.70 -0.25
N SER A 110 5.40 -10.31 1.02
CA SER A 110 4.70 -11.08 2.04
C SER A 110 3.21 -11.24 1.73
N ILE A 111 2.55 -10.20 1.22
CA ILE A 111 1.15 -10.28 0.79
C ILE A 111 1.00 -11.24 -0.40
N GLY A 112 1.90 -11.14 -1.38
CA GLY A 112 1.96 -12.06 -2.52
C GLY A 112 2.18 -13.52 -2.09
N SER A 113 3.10 -13.77 -1.15
CA SER A 113 3.28 -15.10 -0.57
C SER A 113 2.03 -15.61 0.14
N LYS A 114 1.37 -14.78 0.95
CA LYS A 114 0.12 -15.15 1.63
C LYS A 114 -1.03 -15.44 0.67
N LEU A 115 -1.06 -14.79 -0.49
CA LEU A 115 -2.01 -15.12 -1.56
C LEU A 115 -1.68 -16.46 -2.21
N ALA A 116 -0.41 -16.70 -2.53
CA ALA A 116 0.06 -17.96 -3.12
C ALA A 116 -0.18 -19.16 -2.19
N GLU A 117 0.03 -18.97 -0.89
CA GLU A 117 -0.21 -19.96 0.18
C GLU A 117 -1.69 -20.07 0.59
N GLU A 118 -2.59 -19.37 -0.10
CA GLU A 118 -4.04 -19.36 0.17
C GLU A 118 -4.44 -18.89 1.59
N SER A 119 -3.53 -18.23 2.30
CA SER A 119 -3.80 -17.66 3.63
C SER A 119 -4.69 -16.42 3.57
N ILE A 120 -4.70 -15.72 2.44
CA ILE A 120 -5.66 -14.66 2.13
C ILE A 120 -6.77 -15.27 1.26
N THR A 121 -7.96 -15.41 1.84
CA THR A 121 -9.14 -16.03 1.19
C THR A 121 -10.25 -15.03 0.88
N SER A 122 -10.10 -13.78 1.34
CA SER A 122 -11.12 -12.74 1.19
C SER A 122 -10.53 -11.37 0.87
N ALA A 123 -11.32 -10.53 0.18
CA ALA A 123 -10.96 -9.15 -0.10
C ALA A 123 -10.65 -8.38 1.18
N LYS A 124 -11.43 -8.59 2.25
CA LYS A 124 -11.19 -7.97 3.56
C LYS A 124 -9.79 -8.25 4.10
N GLN A 125 -9.30 -9.47 3.99
CA GLN A 125 -7.94 -9.82 4.45
C GLN A 125 -6.86 -9.19 3.57
N LEU A 126 -7.06 -9.18 2.24
CA LEU A 126 -6.14 -8.52 1.31
C LEU A 126 -6.01 -7.02 1.63
N PHE A 127 -7.15 -6.33 1.72
CA PHE A 127 -7.18 -4.90 2.02
C PHE A 127 -6.66 -4.58 3.43
N HIS A 128 -6.92 -5.45 4.40
CA HIS A 128 -6.34 -5.33 5.74
C HIS A 128 -4.80 -5.32 5.70
N ASP A 129 -4.19 -6.28 4.99
CA ASP A 129 -2.73 -6.38 4.92
C ASP A 129 -2.09 -5.24 4.10
N LEU A 130 -2.75 -4.82 3.02
CA LEU A 130 -2.32 -3.65 2.23
C LEU A 130 -2.35 -2.35 3.05
N LEU A 131 -3.43 -2.14 3.82
CA LEU A 131 -3.55 -0.99 4.71
C LEU A 131 -2.57 -1.07 5.88
N LEU A 132 -2.32 -2.26 6.43
CA LEU A 132 -1.30 -2.47 7.45
C LEU A 132 0.08 -2.06 6.95
N LEU A 133 0.47 -2.48 5.75
CA LEU A 133 1.71 -2.06 5.10
C LEU A 133 1.80 -0.54 5.00
N ALA A 134 0.79 0.11 4.41
CA ALA A 134 0.81 1.55 4.20
C ALA A 134 0.84 2.34 5.53
N ASN A 135 -0.01 1.96 6.50
CA ASN A 135 -0.06 2.60 7.81
C ASN A 135 1.26 2.45 8.59
N ASN A 136 1.87 1.26 8.56
CA ASN A 136 3.18 1.02 9.17
C ASN A 136 4.25 1.94 8.60
N ALA A 137 4.24 2.15 7.28
CA ALA A 137 5.19 3.02 6.61
C ALA A 137 4.94 4.50 6.94
N VAL A 138 3.69 4.96 6.96
CA VAL A 138 3.32 6.33 7.37
C VAL A 138 3.80 6.62 8.80
N VAL A 139 3.63 5.67 9.73
CA VAL A 139 4.03 5.83 11.14
C VAL A 139 5.55 5.80 11.31
N PHE A 140 6.25 4.97 10.54
CA PHE A 140 7.70 4.75 10.75
C PHE A 140 8.59 5.80 10.07
N TYR A 141 8.21 6.25 8.86
CA TYR A 141 9.00 7.16 8.04
C TYR A 141 8.57 8.62 8.24
N SER A 142 9.54 9.54 8.21
CA SER A 142 9.30 10.98 8.27
C SER A 142 8.57 11.46 7.00
N SER A 143 7.69 12.47 7.15
CA SER A 143 6.91 13.05 6.05
C SER A 143 7.74 13.59 4.88
N GLU A 144 9.00 13.91 5.14
CA GLU A 144 9.95 14.39 4.13
C GLU A 144 10.47 13.28 3.21
N THR A 145 10.40 12.01 3.62
CA THR A 145 11.02 10.92 2.87
C THR A 145 10.15 10.42 1.72
N ARG A 146 10.81 9.79 0.74
CA ARG A 146 10.13 9.17 -0.40
C ARG A 146 9.18 8.07 0.08
N GLU A 147 9.59 7.28 1.05
CA GLU A 147 8.81 6.17 1.61
C GLU A 147 7.51 6.68 2.22
N HIS A 148 7.54 7.74 3.01
CA HIS A 148 6.31 8.29 3.59
C HIS A 148 5.33 8.77 2.50
N LYS A 149 5.82 9.54 1.52
CA LYS A 149 5.00 10.02 0.39
C LYS A 149 4.40 8.86 -0.41
N SER A 150 5.20 7.83 -0.68
CA SER A 150 4.72 6.61 -1.34
C SER A 150 3.72 5.84 -0.47
N ALA A 151 3.87 5.82 0.85
CA ALA A 151 2.93 5.17 1.76
C ALA A 151 1.56 5.86 1.77
N VAL A 152 1.54 7.20 1.80
CA VAL A 152 0.28 7.97 1.70
C VAL A 152 -0.41 7.72 0.36
N ALA A 153 0.34 7.77 -0.74
CA ALA A 153 -0.20 7.48 -2.07
C ALA A 153 -0.73 6.04 -2.20
N LEU A 154 0.01 5.06 -1.66
CA LEU A 154 -0.43 3.66 -1.62
C LEU A 154 -1.73 3.52 -0.82
N ARG A 155 -1.82 4.15 0.35
CA ARG A 155 -3.02 4.11 1.20
C ARG A 155 -4.24 4.65 0.46
N CYS A 156 -4.10 5.77 -0.25
CA CYS A 156 -5.20 6.34 -1.03
C CYS A 156 -5.63 5.42 -2.17
N LEU A 157 -4.67 4.82 -2.89
CA LEU A 157 -4.96 3.84 -3.94
C LEU A 157 -5.72 2.63 -3.37
N VAL A 158 -5.25 2.05 -2.28
CA VAL A 158 -5.87 0.89 -1.63
C VAL A 158 -7.30 1.21 -1.16
N MET A 159 -7.53 2.40 -0.60
CA MET A 159 -8.86 2.84 -0.19
C MET A 159 -9.81 3.05 -1.38
N LYS A 160 -9.28 3.54 -2.53
CA LYS A 160 -10.06 3.65 -3.77
C LYS A 160 -10.51 2.27 -4.25
N GLU A 161 -9.58 1.32 -4.35
CA GLU A 161 -9.87 -0.06 -4.75
C GLU A 161 -10.83 -0.74 -3.76
N TYR A 162 -10.66 -0.52 -2.45
CA TYR A 162 -11.55 -1.07 -1.43
C TYR A 162 -13.00 -0.64 -1.64
N LYS A 163 -13.24 0.64 -1.98
CA LYS A 163 -14.58 1.15 -2.26
C LYS A 163 -15.20 0.47 -3.49
N GLN A 164 -14.42 0.21 -4.54
CA GLN A 164 -14.90 -0.49 -5.73
C GLN A 164 -15.28 -1.94 -5.42
N HIS A 165 -14.56 -2.61 -4.52
CA HIS A 165 -14.78 -4.01 -4.16
C HIS A 165 -15.81 -4.25 -3.04
N CYS A 166 -16.06 -3.27 -2.17
CA CYS A 166 -16.92 -3.41 -0.99
C CYS A 166 -18.06 -2.39 -0.92
N GLY A 167 -18.16 -1.46 -1.87
CA GLY A 167 -19.18 -0.41 -1.92
C GLY A 167 -20.37 -0.71 -2.85
N GLY A 168 -20.59 -1.99 -3.19
CA GLY A 168 -21.77 -2.46 -3.91
C GLY A 168 -22.81 -3.07 -2.99
#